data_AF-A0A845TZB6-F1
#
_entry.id   AF-A0A845TZB6-F1
#
_cell.length_a   1.000
_cell.length_b   1.000
_cell.length_c   1.000
_cell.angle_alpha   90.00
_cell.angle_beta   90.00
_cell.angle_gamma   90.00
#
_symmetry.space_group_name_H-M   'P 1'
#
loop_
_entity.id
_entity.type
_entity.pdbx_description
1 polymer ?
#
loop_
_entity_poly.entity_id
_entity_poly.type
_entity_poly.pdbx_seq_one_letter_code
_entity_poly.pdbx_strand_id
1 'polypeptide(L)'
;MKSLSTDGLLDRLRAESRAFLWKEAFLRMGADFLLVNAAMVLAFVSWLLFYVVVLEIPRPYELAAVFRNFVKSYWIFWSCLALLVFHIHGFYTRARAYTRRYKNWIIFRASSLFIVSFIFADYFILRSELIPRGVAVLGWVFTLLAVGGTRMARDFVVMQYRIEPKHRPKKVERVLVVGGAGYLGAHLVPQLLERGYRARVLDLFMFGEEPLAAVKNHPHCELVRGDVRDITAVVRAMQGCDAVIDLAAIVGDPACDENKPLATEINRAATRMMLDIARGYGTRRFLFASTCSVYGASELLMDEHSAVAPLSTYAQTKLDSENILLEAAGPEFHPTGFRLGTLFGLSPRMRFDLVVHLLIIRAITEGKVTIFNGHQWRPFLHVRDAARAFVQCLDAKPEVVSGELFNLGDDRLNHQLSEIGEALARLIPGVQVLRVDNDDARNYRVSFEKIRTRLGFTCRATLAEGMKEIHEAITAGHIRDFGTAQFNNLAGVRAFSAAAGAAPSSLGKLVALAGSGKSSPAA
;
A
#
# COMPACT_ATOMS: atom_id res chain seq x y z
N MET A 1 34.56 4.71 24.98
CA MET A 1 33.44 3.75 24.86
C MET A 1 33.76 2.54 25.75
N LYS A 2 33.09 2.38 26.91
CA LYS A 2 33.24 1.16 27.72
C LYS A 2 32.58 0.01 26.98
N SER A 3 33.34 -1.05 26.67
CA SER A 3 32.82 -2.28 26.07
C SER A 3 31.85 -2.94 27.03
N LEU A 4 30.55 -2.78 26.78
CA LEU A 4 29.54 -3.63 27.39
C LEU A 4 29.76 -5.04 26.81
N SER A 5 30.07 -6.00 27.68
CA SER A 5 30.08 -7.42 27.30
C SER A 5 28.72 -7.79 26.71
N THR A 6 28.72 -8.69 25.73
CA THR A 6 27.53 -9.25 25.09
C THR A 6 26.48 -9.73 26.10
N ASP A 7 26.92 -10.21 27.26
CA ASP A 7 26.04 -10.63 28.37
C ASP A 7 25.32 -9.45 29.03
N GLY A 8 25.98 -8.30 29.20
CA GLY A 8 25.38 -7.09 29.78
C GLY A 8 24.34 -6.43 28.85
N LEU A 9 24.51 -6.57 27.54
CA LEU A 9 23.53 -6.12 26.54
C LEU A 9 22.30 -7.05 26.53
N LEU A 10 22.52 -8.37 26.60
CA LEU A 10 21.45 -9.37 26.64
C LEU A 10 20.61 -9.27 27.91
N ASP A 11 21.23 -9.01 29.07
CA ASP A 11 20.49 -8.84 30.32
C ASP A 11 19.73 -7.51 30.39
N ARG A 12 20.27 -6.42 29.81
CA ARG A 12 19.50 -5.18 29.61
C ARG A 12 18.34 -5.36 28.65
N LEU A 13 18.53 -6.03 27.51
CA LEU A 13 17.46 -6.34 26.57
C LEU A 13 16.40 -7.27 27.18
N ARG A 14 16.80 -8.23 28.02
CA ARG A 14 15.87 -9.08 28.78
C ARG A 14 15.11 -8.27 29.83
N ALA A 15 15.77 -7.36 30.56
CA ALA A 15 15.14 -6.51 31.55
C ALA A 15 14.16 -5.50 30.92
N GLU A 16 14.55 -4.86 29.82
CA GLU A 16 13.68 -3.98 29.03
C GLU A 16 12.52 -4.74 28.39
N SER A 17 12.75 -5.97 27.88
CA SER A 17 11.67 -6.82 27.38
C SER A 17 10.69 -7.21 28.49
N ARG A 18 11.18 -7.51 29.70
CA ARG A 18 10.34 -7.85 30.87
C ARG A 18 9.54 -6.63 31.33
N ALA A 19 10.16 -5.46 31.43
CA ALA A 19 9.48 -4.22 31.81
C ALA A 19 8.40 -3.82 30.78
N PHE A 20 8.70 -3.97 29.49
CA PHE A 20 7.74 -3.76 28.39
C PHE A 20 6.57 -4.75 28.44
N LEU A 21 6.84 -6.04 28.74
CA LEU A 21 5.84 -7.08 28.88
C LEU A 21 4.86 -6.82 30.05
N TRP A 22 5.33 -6.26 31.16
CA TRP A 22 4.47 -5.97 32.31
C TRP A 22 3.48 -4.83 32.05
N LYS A 23 3.89 -3.76 31.35
CA LYS A 23 2.98 -2.66 30.99
C LYS A 23 1.81 -3.15 30.12
N GLU A 24 2.09 -4.00 29.15
CA GLU A 24 1.04 -4.64 28.33
C GLU A 24 0.22 -5.66 29.14
N ALA A 25 0.84 -6.39 30.08
CA ALA A 25 0.15 -7.33 30.95
C ALA A 25 -0.89 -6.61 31.84
N PHE A 26 -0.55 -5.45 32.42
CA PHE A 26 -1.49 -4.67 33.22
C PHE A 26 -2.72 -4.21 32.42
N LEU A 27 -2.52 -3.72 31.19
CA LEU A 27 -3.63 -3.35 30.31
C LEU A 27 -4.54 -4.55 30.00
N ARG A 28 -3.96 -5.75 29.80
CA ARG A 28 -4.72 -6.98 29.56
C ARG A 28 -5.45 -7.46 30.80
N MET A 29 -4.83 -7.36 31.97
CA MET A 29 -5.48 -7.65 33.24
C MET A 29 -6.68 -6.72 33.45
N GLY A 30 -6.54 -5.42 33.15
CA GLY A 30 -7.65 -4.47 33.18
C GLY A 30 -8.77 -4.83 32.20
N ALA A 31 -8.44 -5.24 30.97
CA ALA A 31 -9.44 -5.68 30.00
C ALA A 31 -10.15 -6.98 30.41
N ASP A 32 -9.40 -7.99 30.88
CA ASP A 32 -9.96 -9.25 31.37
C ASP A 32 -10.85 -9.03 32.61
N PHE A 33 -10.45 -8.13 33.50
CA PHE A 33 -11.26 -7.69 34.63
C PHE A 33 -12.62 -7.15 34.14
N LEU A 34 -12.62 -6.20 33.21
CA LEU A 34 -13.86 -5.63 32.68
C LEU A 34 -14.72 -6.69 31.97
N LEU A 35 -14.11 -7.58 31.18
CA LEU A 35 -14.82 -8.62 30.43
C LEU A 35 -15.49 -9.64 31.34
N VAL A 36 -14.79 -10.12 32.38
CA VAL A 36 -15.34 -11.11 33.32
C VAL A 36 -16.48 -10.49 34.14
N ASN A 37 -16.31 -9.26 34.62
CA ASN A 37 -17.37 -8.56 35.34
C ASN A 37 -18.60 -8.32 34.46
N ALA A 38 -18.40 -7.86 33.22
CA ALA A 38 -19.48 -7.67 32.26
C ALA A 38 -20.20 -8.98 31.91
N ALA A 39 -19.45 -10.07 31.68
CA ALA A 39 -19.99 -11.39 31.39
C ALA A 39 -20.89 -11.90 32.52
N MET A 40 -20.49 -11.65 33.76
CA MET A 40 -21.29 -12.06 34.91
C MET A 40 -22.51 -11.16 35.14
N VAL A 41 -22.40 -9.84 34.95
CA VAL A 41 -23.58 -8.96 34.97
C VAL A 41 -24.59 -9.42 33.91
N LEU A 42 -24.12 -9.75 32.71
CA LEU A 42 -24.95 -10.28 31.65
C LEU A 42 -25.58 -11.64 32.02
N ALA A 43 -24.85 -12.51 32.72
CA ALA A 43 -25.37 -13.78 33.24
C ALA A 43 -26.53 -13.56 34.22
N PHE A 44 -26.36 -12.64 35.17
CA PHE A 44 -27.40 -12.30 36.13
C PHE A 44 -28.63 -11.68 35.46
N VAL A 45 -28.43 -10.73 34.54
CA VAL A 45 -29.54 -10.10 33.80
C VAL A 45 -30.27 -11.13 32.95
N SER A 46 -29.55 -12.01 32.25
CA SER A 46 -30.16 -13.05 31.42
C SER A 46 -30.94 -14.07 32.25
N TRP A 47 -30.39 -14.46 33.39
CA TRP A 47 -31.06 -15.36 34.34
C TRP A 47 -32.32 -14.72 34.94
N LEU A 48 -32.24 -13.43 35.31
CA LEU A 48 -33.38 -12.66 35.81
C LEU A 48 -34.50 -12.56 34.76
N LEU A 49 -34.14 -12.21 33.52
CA LEU A 49 -35.09 -12.13 32.41
C LEU A 49 -35.75 -13.48 32.14
N PHE A 50 -34.99 -14.57 32.17
CA PHE A 50 -35.56 -15.92 32.02
C PHE A 50 -36.58 -16.23 33.11
N TYR A 51 -36.27 -15.93 34.38
CA TYR A 51 -37.20 -16.17 35.49
C TYR A 51 -38.48 -15.33 35.43
N VAL A 52 -38.38 -14.06 35.01
CA VAL A 52 -39.52 -13.15 34.96
C VAL A 52 -40.37 -13.38 33.70
N VAL A 53 -39.73 -13.55 32.55
CA VAL A 53 -40.41 -13.57 31.24
C VAL A 53 -40.81 -14.99 30.85
N VAL A 54 -39.96 -15.98 31.08
CA VAL A 54 -40.21 -17.36 30.60
C VAL A 54 -40.91 -18.20 31.66
N LEU A 55 -40.52 -18.06 32.93
CA LEU A 55 -41.16 -18.79 34.02
C LEU A 55 -42.36 -18.04 34.64
N GLU A 56 -42.61 -16.80 34.21
CA GLU A 56 -43.69 -15.94 34.70
C GLU A 56 -43.72 -15.80 36.23
N ILE A 57 -42.56 -15.86 36.91
CA ILE A 57 -42.47 -15.78 38.38
C ILE A 57 -42.28 -14.30 38.79
N PRO A 58 -43.27 -13.65 39.44
CA PRO A 58 -43.19 -12.23 39.74
C PRO A 58 -42.47 -11.96 41.06
N ARG A 59 -41.13 -11.76 41.05
CA ARG A 59 -40.36 -11.27 42.22
C ARG A 59 -39.18 -10.33 41.90
N PRO A 60 -39.39 -9.17 41.25
CA PRO A 60 -38.27 -8.29 40.85
C PRO A 60 -37.49 -7.67 42.03
N TYR A 61 -38.14 -7.39 43.17
CA TYR A 61 -37.48 -6.73 44.32
C TYR A 61 -36.49 -7.65 45.06
N GLU A 62 -36.86 -8.91 45.31
CA GLU A 62 -35.95 -9.90 45.93
C GLU A 62 -34.76 -10.20 45.01
N LEU A 63 -35.01 -10.34 43.70
CA LEU A 63 -33.97 -10.62 42.72
C LEU A 63 -32.99 -9.45 42.52
N ALA A 64 -33.49 -8.21 42.54
CA ALA A 64 -32.63 -7.02 42.49
C ALA A 64 -31.79 -6.86 43.77
N ALA A 65 -32.31 -7.28 44.93
CA ALA A 65 -31.56 -7.31 46.17
C ALA A 65 -30.44 -8.38 46.13
N VAL A 66 -30.74 -9.57 45.60
CA VAL A 66 -29.74 -10.63 45.36
C VAL A 66 -28.62 -10.14 44.44
N PHE A 67 -28.96 -9.48 43.33
CA PHE A 67 -27.96 -8.90 42.42
C PHE A 67 -27.10 -7.82 43.11
N ARG A 68 -27.70 -6.94 43.91
CA ARG A 68 -26.99 -5.88 44.62
C ARG A 68 -26.05 -6.42 45.70
N ASN A 69 -26.51 -7.41 46.45
CA ASN A 69 -25.69 -8.10 47.44
C ASN A 69 -24.55 -8.84 46.77
N PHE A 70 -24.83 -9.48 45.64
CA PHE A 70 -23.84 -10.16 44.86
C PHE A 70 -22.72 -9.23 44.37
N VAL A 71 -23.08 -8.10 43.76
CA VAL A 71 -22.10 -7.08 43.31
C VAL A 71 -21.31 -6.52 44.49
N LYS A 72 -21.94 -6.20 45.61
CA LYS A 72 -21.25 -5.63 46.78
C LYS A 72 -20.32 -6.63 47.46
N SER A 73 -20.71 -7.90 47.56
CA SER A 73 -19.98 -8.91 48.32
C SER A 73 -18.91 -9.64 47.50
N TYR A 74 -19.14 -9.85 46.19
CA TYR A 74 -18.31 -10.76 45.39
C TYR A 74 -17.54 -10.11 44.25
N TRP A 75 -17.81 -8.85 43.90
CA TRP A 75 -17.15 -8.17 42.78
C TRP A 75 -15.62 -8.10 42.93
N ILE A 76 -15.10 -7.95 44.14
CA ILE A 76 -13.65 -7.91 44.35
C ILE A 76 -13.10 -9.33 44.30
N PHE A 77 -13.73 -10.24 45.05
CA PHE A 77 -13.28 -11.63 45.18
C PHE A 77 -13.23 -12.37 43.85
N TRP A 78 -14.31 -12.33 43.05
CA TRP A 78 -14.37 -13.06 41.78
C TRP A 78 -13.37 -12.52 40.73
N SER A 79 -12.98 -11.25 40.86
CA SER A 79 -12.17 -10.51 39.89
C SER A 79 -10.72 -10.85 40.15
N CYS A 80 -10.34 -10.82 41.43
CA CYS A 80 -9.05 -11.32 41.89
C CYS A 80 -8.89 -12.80 41.55
N LEU A 81 -9.92 -13.62 41.74
CA LEU A 81 -9.89 -15.05 41.39
C LEU A 81 -9.72 -15.27 39.89
N ALA A 82 -10.46 -14.53 39.05
CA ALA A 82 -10.33 -14.62 37.60
C ALA A 82 -8.92 -14.25 37.13
N LEU A 83 -8.40 -13.11 37.59
CA LEU A 83 -7.05 -12.65 37.25
C LEU A 83 -5.98 -13.63 37.72
N LEU A 84 -6.13 -14.21 38.91
CA LEU A 84 -5.20 -15.22 39.43
C LEU A 84 -5.20 -16.49 38.57
N VAL A 85 -6.39 -17.03 38.26
CA VAL A 85 -6.52 -18.23 37.44
C VAL A 85 -5.96 -17.99 36.03
N PHE A 86 -6.25 -16.84 35.43
CA PHE A 86 -5.72 -16.44 34.13
C PHE A 86 -4.19 -16.26 34.15
N HIS A 87 -3.65 -15.69 35.23
CA HIS A 87 -2.21 -15.55 35.41
C HIS A 87 -1.50 -16.91 35.47
N ILE A 88 -2.02 -17.84 36.27
CA ILE A 88 -1.48 -19.21 36.39
C ILE A 88 -1.52 -19.95 35.04
N HIS A 89 -2.56 -19.71 34.24
CA HIS A 89 -2.69 -20.28 32.90
C HIS A 89 -1.88 -19.53 31.82
N GLY A 90 -1.05 -18.57 32.23
CA GLY A 90 -0.10 -17.90 31.36
C GLY A 90 -0.69 -16.83 30.45
N PHE A 91 -1.90 -16.33 30.74
CA PHE A 91 -2.55 -15.28 29.95
C PHE A 91 -1.71 -13.99 29.86
N TYR A 92 -0.95 -13.71 30.91
CA TYR A 92 -0.15 -12.48 31.03
C TYR A 92 1.35 -12.72 30.80
N THR A 93 1.79 -13.98 30.72
CA THR A 93 3.21 -14.33 30.66
C THR A 93 3.63 -15.06 29.38
N ARG A 94 2.76 -15.89 28.77
CA ARG A 94 3.13 -16.79 27.67
C ARG A 94 2.18 -16.81 26.46
N ALA A 95 1.03 -16.14 26.55
CA ALA A 95 -0.05 -16.26 25.56
C ALA A 95 0.26 -15.85 24.10
N ARG A 96 1.37 -15.15 23.81
CA ARG A 96 1.78 -14.83 22.42
C ARG A 96 2.42 -16.02 21.68
N ALA A 97 2.85 -17.06 22.38
CA ALA A 97 3.68 -18.14 21.82
C ALA A 97 2.92 -19.44 21.48
N TYR A 98 1.59 -19.48 21.69
CA TYR A 98 0.81 -20.71 21.52
C TYR A 98 0.24 -20.87 20.10
N THR A 99 0.25 -22.10 19.60
CA THR A 99 -0.45 -22.48 18.36
C THR A 99 -1.97 -22.41 18.56
N ARG A 100 -2.73 -22.12 17.49
CA ARG A 100 -4.19 -21.84 17.54
C ARG A 100 -5.00 -22.89 18.32
N ARG A 101 -4.71 -24.19 18.12
CA ARG A 101 -5.39 -25.29 18.82
C ARG A 101 -5.10 -25.31 20.32
N TYR A 102 -3.83 -25.10 20.68
CA TYR A 102 -3.40 -25.09 22.08
C TYR A 102 -3.93 -23.85 22.82
N LYS A 103 -3.99 -22.71 22.13
CA LYS A 103 -4.56 -21.46 22.66
C LYS A 103 -6.05 -21.62 23.03
N ASN A 104 -6.85 -22.26 22.18
CA ASN A 104 -8.26 -22.53 22.47
C ASN A 104 -8.43 -23.41 23.71
N TRP A 105 -7.57 -24.42 23.85
CA TRP A 105 -7.59 -25.32 25.00
C TRP A 105 -7.26 -24.59 26.31
N ILE A 106 -6.24 -23.73 26.32
CA ILE A 106 -5.90 -22.94 27.51
C ILE A 106 -7.06 -22.00 27.89
N ILE A 107 -7.69 -21.34 26.91
CA ILE A 107 -8.83 -20.45 27.19
C ILE A 107 -9.97 -21.22 27.83
N PHE A 108 -10.37 -22.33 27.22
CA PHE A 108 -11.43 -23.18 27.76
C PHE A 108 -11.11 -23.65 29.18
N ARG A 109 -9.88 -24.14 29.41
CA ARG A 109 -9.45 -24.61 30.72
C ARG A 109 -9.45 -23.50 31.77
N ALA A 110 -8.89 -22.33 31.45
CA ALA A 110 -8.78 -21.21 32.39
C ALA A 110 -10.16 -20.65 32.76
N SER A 111 -11.05 -20.45 31.79
CA SER A 111 -12.42 -19.98 32.03
C SER A 111 -13.24 -21.01 32.82
N SER A 112 -13.08 -22.31 32.53
CA SER A 112 -13.77 -23.37 33.27
C SER A 112 -13.26 -23.51 34.70
N LEU A 113 -11.94 -23.50 34.91
CA LEU A 113 -11.35 -23.58 36.24
C LEU A 113 -11.69 -22.35 37.09
N PHE A 114 -11.79 -21.17 36.48
CA PHE A 114 -12.24 -19.96 37.16
C PHE A 114 -13.66 -20.17 37.74
N ILE A 115 -14.62 -20.57 36.91
CA ILE A 115 -16.00 -20.75 37.35
C ILE A 115 -16.14 -21.89 38.35
N VAL A 116 -15.46 -23.01 38.14
CA VAL A 116 -15.47 -24.12 39.09
C VAL A 116 -14.88 -23.71 40.43
N SER A 117 -13.74 -23.00 40.43
CA SER A 117 -13.12 -22.47 41.65
C SER A 117 -14.04 -21.48 42.35
N PHE A 118 -14.77 -20.68 41.59
CA PHE A 118 -15.71 -19.70 42.12
C PHE A 118 -16.93 -20.36 42.76
N ILE A 119 -17.56 -21.34 42.10
CA ILE A 119 -18.67 -22.12 42.67
C ILE A 119 -18.21 -22.86 43.93
N PHE A 120 -17.01 -23.46 43.89
CA PHE A 120 -16.44 -24.13 45.06
C PHE A 120 -16.25 -23.16 46.23
N ALA A 121 -15.69 -21.97 45.98
CA ALA A 121 -15.51 -20.97 47.01
C ALA A 121 -16.85 -20.46 47.55
N ASP A 122 -17.84 -20.22 46.68
CA ASP A 122 -19.16 -19.76 47.09
C ASP A 122 -19.88 -20.78 47.99
N TYR A 123 -19.83 -22.06 47.60
CA TYR A 123 -20.53 -23.13 48.31
C TYR A 123 -19.82 -23.54 49.60
N PHE A 124 -18.50 -23.77 49.56
CA PHE A 124 -17.77 -24.37 50.69
C PHE A 124 -17.12 -23.35 51.62
N ILE A 125 -16.61 -22.23 51.08
CA ILE A 125 -15.85 -21.25 51.86
C ILE A 125 -16.78 -20.17 52.38
N LEU A 126 -17.57 -19.58 51.49
CA LEU A 126 -18.43 -18.44 51.78
C LEU A 126 -19.78 -18.88 52.35
N ARG A 127 -20.18 -20.14 52.15
CA ARG A 127 -21.44 -20.76 52.61
C ARG A 127 -22.66 -19.89 52.37
N SER A 128 -22.64 -19.21 51.23
CA SER A 128 -23.49 -18.06 50.99
C SER A 128 -24.79 -18.47 50.28
N GLU A 129 -24.74 -19.54 49.48
CA GLU A 129 -25.77 -20.01 48.56
C GLU A 129 -26.39 -18.88 47.70
N LEU A 130 -25.69 -17.75 47.55
CA LEU A 130 -26.24 -16.55 46.93
C LEU A 130 -26.32 -16.64 45.41
N ILE A 131 -25.61 -17.58 44.78
CA ILE A 131 -25.52 -17.67 43.32
C ILE A 131 -26.40 -18.81 42.79
N PRO A 132 -27.46 -18.48 42.04
CA PRO A 132 -28.24 -19.50 41.35
C PRO A 132 -27.36 -20.27 40.36
N ARG A 133 -27.52 -21.59 40.32
CA ARG A 133 -26.77 -22.46 39.40
C ARG A 133 -26.88 -22.02 37.94
N GLY A 134 -28.04 -21.50 37.54
CA GLY A 134 -28.27 -20.93 36.21
C GLY A 134 -27.37 -19.74 35.90
N VAL A 135 -27.10 -18.87 36.89
CA VAL A 135 -26.16 -17.74 36.73
C VAL A 135 -24.73 -18.23 36.60
N ALA A 136 -24.34 -19.26 37.36
CA ALA A 136 -22.99 -19.83 37.24
C ALA A 136 -22.74 -20.45 35.86
N VAL A 137 -23.73 -21.18 35.31
CA VAL A 137 -23.65 -21.75 33.95
C VAL A 137 -23.62 -20.65 32.89
N LEU A 138 -24.51 -19.66 32.97
CA LEU A 138 -24.50 -18.52 32.03
C LEU A 138 -23.23 -17.68 32.15
N GLY A 139 -22.72 -17.51 33.36
CA GLY A 139 -21.46 -16.82 33.66
C GLY A 139 -20.27 -17.52 33.02
N TRP A 140 -20.24 -18.85 33.05
CA TRP A 140 -19.25 -19.65 32.32
C TRP A 140 -19.34 -19.44 30.81
N VAL A 141 -20.54 -19.53 30.23
CA VAL A 141 -20.75 -19.35 28.78
C VAL A 141 -20.34 -17.95 28.35
N PHE A 142 -20.81 -16.90 29.03
CA PHE A 142 -20.47 -15.53 28.67
C PHE A 142 -19.00 -15.20 28.90
N THR A 143 -18.38 -15.73 29.95
CA THR A 143 -16.94 -15.57 30.17
C THR A 143 -16.15 -16.25 29.04
N LEU A 144 -16.52 -17.48 28.66
CA LEU A 144 -15.89 -18.20 27.55
C LEU A 144 -16.02 -17.42 26.23
N LEU A 145 -17.21 -16.87 25.93
CA LEU A 145 -17.47 -16.10 24.72
C LEU A 145 -16.74 -14.75 24.71
N ALA A 146 -16.76 -14.00 25.80
CA ALA A 146 -16.12 -12.69 25.87
C ALA A 146 -14.59 -12.80 25.84
N VAL A 147 -14.03 -13.68 26.67
CA VAL A 147 -12.59 -13.91 26.81
C VAL A 147 -12.04 -14.66 25.59
N GLY A 148 -12.77 -15.65 25.07
CA GLY A 148 -12.42 -16.38 23.85
C GLY A 148 -12.56 -15.50 22.60
N GLY A 149 -13.67 -14.80 22.47
CA GLY A 149 -13.98 -13.92 21.34
C GLY A 149 -12.92 -12.83 21.15
N THR A 150 -12.55 -12.10 22.21
CA THR A 150 -11.50 -11.07 22.14
C THR A 150 -10.13 -11.64 21.78
N ARG A 151 -9.76 -12.80 22.34
CA ARG A 151 -8.48 -13.46 22.08
C ARG A 151 -8.39 -14.10 20.70
N MET A 152 -9.52 -14.55 20.14
CA MET A 152 -9.62 -15.11 18.79
C MET A 152 -9.86 -14.04 17.73
N ALA A 153 -10.48 -12.90 18.08
CA ALA A 153 -10.73 -11.80 17.16
C ALA A 153 -9.43 -11.28 16.57
N ARG A 154 -8.36 -11.18 17.38
CA ARG A 154 -7.02 -10.87 16.86
C ARG A 154 -6.57 -11.92 15.84
N ASP A 155 -6.69 -13.21 16.13
CA ASP A 155 -6.24 -14.26 15.21
C ASP A 155 -7.09 -14.27 13.93
N PHE A 156 -8.38 -13.93 14.02
CA PHE A 156 -9.28 -13.76 12.87
C PHE A 156 -8.91 -12.55 12.02
N VAL A 157 -8.67 -11.40 12.64
CA VAL A 157 -8.19 -10.19 11.97
C VAL A 157 -6.82 -10.42 11.36
N VAL A 158 -5.88 -11.02 12.10
CA VAL A 158 -4.52 -11.32 11.62
C VAL A 158 -4.52 -12.40 10.54
N MET A 159 -5.43 -13.38 10.58
CA MET A 159 -5.60 -14.36 9.50
C MET A 159 -5.90 -13.68 8.16
N GLN A 160 -6.65 -12.57 8.17
CA GLN A 160 -6.89 -11.79 6.94
C GLN A 160 -5.62 -11.12 6.39
N TYR A 161 -4.60 -10.93 7.23
CA TYR A 161 -3.31 -10.33 6.87
C TYR A 161 -2.15 -11.32 6.95
N ARG A 162 -2.45 -12.63 7.07
CA ARG A 162 -1.41 -13.65 7.21
C ARG A 162 -0.77 -13.85 5.85
N ILE A 163 0.52 -13.56 5.80
CA ILE A 163 1.37 -13.83 4.66
C ILE A 163 1.67 -15.33 4.67
N GLU A 164 0.90 -16.10 3.93
CA GLU A 164 1.26 -17.49 3.61
C GLU A 164 2.10 -17.48 2.33
N PRO A 165 3.34 -18.01 2.35
CA PRO A 165 4.12 -18.12 1.13
C PRO A 165 3.37 -19.02 0.16
N LYS A 166 2.96 -18.46 -0.98
CA LYS A 166 2.08 -19.13 -1.94
C LYS A 166 2.71 -20.42 -2.46
N HIS A 167 1.86 -21.41 -2.75
CA HIS A 167 2.21 -22.49 -3.68
C HIS A 167 2.67 -21.84 -4.99
N ARG A 168 3.88 -22.18 -5.43
CA ARG A 168 4.64 -21.44 -6.45
C ARG A 168 4.12 -21.79 -7.85
N PRO A 169 3.30 -20.94 -8.51
CA PRO A 169 2.89 -21.28 -9.86
C PRO A 169 4.09 -21.12 -10.81
N LYS A 170 4.22 -22.04 -11.77
CA LYS A 170 5.26 -21.97 -12.81
C LYS A 170 5.06 -20.79 -13.76
N LYS A 171 3.85 -20.22 -13.83
CA LYS A 171 3.45 -19.14 -14.74
C LYS A 171 2.74 -18.02 -13.97
N VAL A 172 2.96 -16.77 -14.38
CA VAL A 172 2.23 -15.61 -13.89
C VAL A 172 0.81 -15.65 -14.45
N GLU A 173 -0.20 -15.64 -13.58
CA GLU A 173 -1.62 -15.61 -13.98
C GLU A 173 -2.31 -14.33 -13.51
N ARG A 174 -2.05 -13.92 -12.27
CA ARG A 174 -2.64 -12.71 -11.67
C ARG A 174 -1.60 -11.62 -11.46
N VAL A 175 -1.87 -10.44 -12.00
CA VAL A 175 -1.00 -9.27 -11.95
C VAL A 175 -1.69 -8.16 -11.15
N LEU A 176 -1.02 -7.67 -10.11
CA LEU A 176 -1.41 -6.42 -9.45
C LEU A 176 -0.81 -5.24 -10.23
N VAL A 177 -1.65 -4.32 -10.71
CA VAL A 177 -1.25 -3.05 -11.32
C VAL A 177 -1.54 -1.93 -10.34
N VAL A 178 -0.49 -1.32 -9.80
CA VAL A 178 -0.59 -0.20 -8.88
C VAL A 178 -0.55 1.09 -9.69
N GLY A 179 -1.52 2.00 -9.52
CA GLY A 179 -1.68 3.16 -10.40
C GLY A 179 -2.33 2.82 -11.76
N GLY A 180 -3.14 1.76 -11.80
CA GLY A 180 -3.72 1.23 -13.05
C GLY A 180 -4.76 2.13 -13.71
N ALA A 181 -5.34 3.11 -13.01
CA ALA A 181 -6.26 4.09 -13.60
C ALA A 181 -5.52 5.35 -14.11
N GLY A 182 -4.20 5.39 -13.97
CA GLY A 182 -3.36 6.48 -14.46
C GLY A 182 -3.14 6.47 -15.98
N TYR A 183 -2.35 7.44 -16.46
CA TYR A 183 -2.08 7.68 -17.89
C TYR A 183 -1.53 6.44 -18.63
N LEU A 184 -0.54 5.76 -18.04
CA LEU A 184 0.02 4.52 -18.58
C LEU A 184 -0.84 3.29 -18.21
N GLY A 185 -1.38 3.26 -16.99
CA GLY A 185 -2.21 2.17 -16.51
C GLY A 185 -3.44 1.91 -17.38
N ALA A 186 -4.08 2.97 -17.88
CA ALA A 186 -5.25 2.90 -18.74
C ALA A 186 -5.00 2.15 -20.07
N HIS A 187 -3.75 2.09 -20.53
CA HIS A 187 -3.34 1.25 -21.68
C HIS A 187 -2.82 -0.12 -21.25
N LEU A 188 -2.15 -0.20 -20.10
CA LEU A 188 -1.58 -1.46 -19.61
C LEU A 188 -2.64 -2.47 -19.19
N VAL A 189 -3.67 -2.04 -18.45
CA VAL A 189 -4.70 -2.95 -17.92
C VAL A 189 -5.44 -3.67 -19.06
N PRO A 190 -5.94 -2.98 -20.12
CA PRO A 190 -6.52 -3.67 -21.27
C PRO A 190 -5.56 -4.64 -21.94
N GLN A 191 -4.30 -4.26 -22.18
CA GLN A 191 -3.32 -5.14 -22.82
C GLN A 191 -3.00 -6.39 -22.00
N LEU A 192 -3.01 -6.29 -20.66
CA LEU A 192 -2.87 -7.47 -19.79
C LEU A 192 -4.06 -8.42 -19.94
N LEU A 193 -5.28 -7.90 -19.99
CA LEU A 193 -6.49 -8.70 -20.16
C LEU A 193 -6.54 -9.36 -21.55
N GLU A 194 -6.20 -8.63 -22.61
CA GLU A 194 -6.08 -9.14 -23.98
C GLU A 194 -5.04 -10.28 -24.07
N ARG A 195 -3.96 -10.18 -23.29
CA ARG A 195 -2.93 -11.23 -23.20
C ARG A 195 -3.37 -12.45 -22.37
N GLY A 196 -4.52 -12.38 -21.72
CA GLY A 196 -5.12 -13.46 -20.93
C GLY A 196 -4.74 -13.45 -19.44
N TYR A 197 -4.13 -12.38 -18.92
CA TYR A 197 -3.88 -12.24 -17.49
C TYR A 197 -5.15 -11.85 -16.73
N ARG A 198 -5.16 -12.15 -15.43
CA ARG A 198 -6.11 -11.56 -14.47
C ARG A 198 -5.49 -10.29 -13.89
N ALA A 199 -6.05 -9.13 -14.21
CA ALA A 199 -5.55 -7.85 -13.75
C ALA A 199 -6.32 -7.41 -12.50
N ARG A 200 -5.61 -7.18 -11.41
CA ARG A 200 -6.13 -6.46 -10.25
C ARG A 200 -5.52 -5.07 -10.22
N VAL A 201 -6.33 -4.04 -10.06
CA VAL A 201 -5.86 -2.65 -10.02
C VAL A 201 -5.97 -2.11 -8.60
N LEU A 202 -4.86 -1.59 -8.06
CA LEU A 202 -4.87 -0.76 -6.86
C LEU A 202 -4.67 0.70 -7.26
N ASP A 203 -5.68 1.53 -7.04
CA ASP A 203 -5.61 2.95 -7.38
C ASP A 203 -6.43 3.78 -6.37
N LEU A 204 -6.01 5.02 -6.16
CA LEU A 204 -6.76 5.97 -5.35
C LEU A 204 -7.92 6.59 -6.14
N PHE A 205 -7.88 6.47 -7.47
CA PHE A 205 -8.79 7.10 -8.43
C PHE A 205 -8.82 8.62 -8.28
N MET A 206 -7.64 9.21 -8.06
CA MET A 206 -7.46 10.67 -7.97
C MET A 206 -7.98 11.41 -9.21
N PHE A 207 -7.92 10.74 -10.37
CA PHE A 207 -8.37 11.26 -11.66
C PHE A 207 -9.61 10.54 -12.19
N GLY A 208 -10.35 9.84 -11.31
CA GLY A 208 -11.54 9.09 -11.68
C GLY A 208 -11.30 7.62 -12.08
N GLU A 209 -12.40 6.91 -12.31
CA GLU A 209 -12.45 5.49 -12.71
C GLU A 209 -12.73 5.32 -14.22
N GLU A 210 -13.15 6.40 -14.87
CA GLU A 210 -13.44 6.53 -16.29
C GLU A 210 -12.31 6.01 -17.20
N PRO A 211 -11.02 6.19 -16.87
CA PRO A 211 -9.93 5.65 -17.70
C PRO A 211 -9.98 4.13 -17.90
N LEU A 212 -10.63 3.41 -16.98
CA LEU A 212 -10.80 1.95 -17.04
C LEU A 212 -12.22 1.53 -17.43
N ALA A 213 -13.07 2.47 -17.87
CA ALA A 213 -14.49 2.19 -18.18
C ALA A 213 -14.68 1.05 -19.19
N ALA A 214 -13.77 0.91 -20.16
CA ALA A 214 -13.82 -0.14 -21.17
C ALA A 214 -13.62 -1.56 -20.59
N VAL A 215 -12.93 -1.68 -19.45
CA VAL A 215 -12.51 -2.98 -18.88
C VAL A 215 -13.02 -3.23 -17.47
N LYS A 216 -13.65 -2.24 -16.81
CA LYS A 216 -14.12 -2.34 -15.42
C LYS A 216 -15.06 -3.53 -15.14
N ASN A 217 -15.82 -3.96 -16.15
CA ASN A 217 -16.78 -5.08 -16.06
C ASN A 217 -16.21 -6.39 -16.62
N HIS A 218 -14.93 -6.43 -17.01
CA HIS A 218 -14.31 -7.64 -17.54
C HIS A 218 -14.18 -8.71 -16.43
N PRO A 219 -14.52 -9.99 -16.67
CA PRO A 219 -14.53 -11.05 -15.63
C PRO A 219 -13.15 -11.37 -15.03
N HIS A 220 -12.09 -10.82 -15.62
CA HIS A 220 -10.71 -10.96 -15.15
C HIS A 220 -10.09 -9.62 -14.70
N CYS A 221 -10.90 -8.57 -14.59
CA CYS A 221 -10.50 -7.28 -14.03
C CYS A 221 -11.11 -7.11 -12.64
N GLU A 222 -10.28 -6.76 -11.65
CA GLU A 222 -10.70 -6.45 -10.29
C GLU A 222 -10.19 -5.06 -9.91
N LEU A 223 -11.09 -4.14 -9.55
CA LEU A 223 -10.72 -2.79 -9.12
C LEU A 223 -10.73 -2.71 -7.59
N VAL A 224 -9.62 -2.24 -7.02
CA VAL A 224 -9.45 -2.04 -5.58
C VAL A 224 -9.11 -0.57 -5.34
N ARG A 225 -10.04 0.17 -4.75
CA ARG A 225 -9.78 1.54 -4.32
C ARG A 225 -8.90 1.53 -3.07
N GLY A 226 -7.76 2.22 -3.12
CA GLY A 226 -6.86 2.33 -1.97
C GLY A 226 -5.66 3.23 -2.24
N ASP A 227 -5.08 3.74 -1.16
CA ASP A 227 -3.86 4.53 -1.20
C ASP A 227 -2.64 3.60 -1.02
N VAL A 228 -1.62 3.77 -1.86
CA VAL A 228 -0.37 3.00 -1.79
C VAL A 228 0.41 3.24 -0.50
N ARG A 229 0.12 4.32 0.22
CA ARG A 229 0.68 4.64 1.54
C ARG A 229 -0.01 3.91 2.69
N ASP A 230 -1.13 3.22 2.41
CA ASP A 230 -1.81 2.36 3.37
C ASP A 230 -1.36 0.90 3.20
N ILE A 231 -0.57 0.43 4.16
CA ILE A 231 -0.10 -0.96 4.22
C ILE A 231 -1.26 -1.96 4.14
N THR A 232 -2.41 -1.65 4.73
CA THR A 232 -3.57 -2.54 4.78
C THR A 232 -4.17 -2.71 3.40
N ALA A 233 -4.28 -1.62 2.64
CA ALA A 233 -4.79 -1.61 1.27
C ALA A 233 -3.83 -2.38 0.34
N VAL A 234 -2.52 -2.13 0.46
CA VAL A 234 -1.49 -2.80 -0.33
C VAL A 234 -1.48 -4.31 -0.06
N VAL A 235 -1.49 -4.72 1.23
CA VAL A 235 -1.49 -6.13 1.63
C VAL A 235 -2.72 -6.86 1.08
N ARG A 236 -3.91 -6.24 1.20
CA ARG A 236 -5.16 -6.80 0.65
C ARG A 236 -5.10 -6.93 -0.88
N ALA A 237 -4.63 -5.89 -1.57
CA ALA A 237 -4.56 -5.88 -3.03
C ALA A 237 -3.52 -6.89 -3.55
N MET A 238 -2.41 -7.10 -2.85
CA MET A 238 -1.36 -8.00 -3.29
C MET A 238 -1.66 -9.48 -3.02
N GLN A 239 -2.61 -9.78 -2.13
CA GLN A 239 -2.95 -11.14 -1.75
C GLN A 239 -3.37 -11.99 -2.97
N GLY A 240 -2.58 -13.05 -3.24
CA GLY A 240 -2.86 -13.99 -4.32
C GLY A 240 -2.39 -13.55 -5.71
N CYS A 241 -1.69 -12.42 -5.84
CA CYS A 241 -1.04 -12.00 -7.08
C CYS A 241 0.30 -12.73 -7.28
N ASP A 242 0.70 -12.94 -8.54
CA ASP A 242 1.96 -13.61 -8.92
C ASP A 242 3.02 -12.60 -9.37
N ALA A 243 2.56 -11.45 -9.86
CA ALA A 243 3.37 -10.32 -10.28
C ALA A 243 2.78 -9.00 -9.79
N VAL A 244 3.65 -8.00 -9.63
CA VAL A 244 3.28 -6.60 -9.37
C VAL A 244 3.86 -5.74 -10.48
N ILE A 245 3.08 -4.80 -10.99
CA ILE A 245 3.54 -3.70 -11.83
C ILE A 245 3.23 -2.41 -11.09
N ASP A 246 4.27 -1.73 -10.65
CA ASP A 246 4.18 -0.48 -9.92
C ASP A 246 4.33 0.72 -10.85
N LEU A 247 3.20 1.36 -11.14
CA LEU A 247 3.10 2.61 -11.91
C LEU A 247 2.72 3.80 -11.04
N ALA A 248 2.42 3.60 -9.75
CA ALA A 248 1.92 4.65 -8.90
C ALA A 248 3.05 5.62 -8.53
N ALA A 249 2.86 6.89 -8.88
CA ALA A 249 3.78 7.95 -8.54
C ALA A 249 3.11 9.31 -8.66
N ILE A 250 3.59 10.27 -7.88
CA ILE A 250 3.52 11.67 -8.28
C ILE A 250 4.58 11.87 -9.36
N VAL A 251 4.15 12.23 -10.56
CA VAL A 251 5.01 12.32 -11.75
C VAL A 251 5.14 13.77 -12.21
N GLY A 252 6.38 14.18 -12.44
CA GLY A 252 6.74 15.50 -12.97
C GLY A 252 7.33 16.41 -11.89
N ASP A 253 8.36 17.17 -12.27
CA ASP A 253 9.11 18.02 -11.34
C ASP A 253 8.22 19.04 -10.62
N PRO A 254 7.34 19.80 -11.32
CA PRO A 254 6.47 20.77 -10.64
C PRO A 254 5.53 20.12 -9.62
N ALA A 255 4.97 18.95 -9.95
CA ALA A 255 4.04 18.24 -9.08
C ALA A 255 4.74 17.65 -7.84
N CYS A 256 5.98 17.18 -7.98
CA CYS A 256 6.76 16.69 -6.84
C CYS A 256 7.25 17.82 -5.93
N ASP A 257 7.65 18.95 -6.51
CA ASP A 257 8.15 20.09 -5.75
C ASP A 257 7.05 20.82 -4.97
N GLU A 258 5.81 20.78 -5.45
CA GLU A 258 4.63 21.26 -4.72
C GLU A 258 4.50 20.60 -3.33
N ASN A 259 4.79 19.30 -3.23
CA ASN A 259 4.74 18.57 -1.96
C ASN A 259 5.79 17.46 -1.91
N LYS A 260 7.04 17.86 -1.65
CA LYS A 260 8.19 16.94 -1.60
C LYS A 260 8.03 15.79 -0.58
N PRO A 261 7.51 16.02 0.64
CA PRO A 261 7.25 14.92 1.58
C PRO A 261 6.29 13.88 1.00
N LEU A 262 5.17 14.32 0.42
CA LEU A 262 4.20 13.42 -0.20
C LEU A 262 4.80 12.67 -1.40
N ALA A 263 5.57 13.36 -2.25
CA ALA A 263 6.26 12.74 -3.37
C ALA A 263 7.27 11.68 -2.90
N THR A 264 8.05 11.96 -1.87
CA THR A 264 8.99 11.00 -1.27
C THR A 264 8.25 9.80 -0.68
N GLU A 265 7.13 10.04 -0.03
CA GLU A 265 6.33 8.99 0.56
C GLU A 265 5.74 8.04 -0.49
N ILE A 266 5.10 8.58 -1.52
CA ILE A 266 4.48 7.80 -2.60
C ILE A 266 5.54 7.16 -3.49
N ASN A 267 6.52 7.93 -3.97
CA ASN A 267 7.42 7.47 -5.02
C ASN A 267 8.52 6.55 -4.49
N ARG A 268 8.86 6.60 -3.19
CA ARG A 268 9.98 5.85 -2.60
C ARG A 268 9.56 4.97 -1.43
N ALA A 269 8.92 5.54 -0.40
CA ALA A 269 8.57 4.76 0.80
C ALA A 269 7.52 3.68 0.52
N ALA A 270 6.49 4.01 -0.28
CA ALA A 270 5.50 3.04 -0.71
C ALA A 270 6.12 1.94 -1.60
N THR A 271 7.03 2.29 -2.51
CA THR A 271 7.77 1.32 -3.34
C THR A 271 8.53 0.31 -2.49
N ARG A 272 9.29 0.78 -1.48
CA ARG A 272 9.98 -0.10 -0.52
C ARG A 272 9.01 -1.05 0.17
N MET A 273 7.93 -0.50 0.73
CA MET A 273 6.91 -1.28 1.41
C MET A 273 6.29 -2.33 0.50
N MET A 274 5.96 -1.97 -0.75
CA MET A 274 5.40 -2.90 -1.74
C MET A 274 6.37 -4.02 -2.09
N LEU A 275 7.67 -3.72 -2.24
CA LEU A 275 8.70 -4.73 -2.47
C LEU A 275 8.81 -5.71 -1.30
N ASP A 276 8.83 -5.20 -0.06
CA ASP A 276 8.91 -6.03 1.15
C ASP A 276 7.67 -6.92 1.30
N ILE A 277 6.47 -6.39 1.01
CA ILE A 277 5.21 -7.16 1.02
C ILE A 277 5.19 -8.21 -0.11
N ALA A 278 5.64 -7.85 -1.32
CA ALA A 278 5.70 -8.76 -2.46
C ALA A 278 6.60 -9.96 -2.17
N ARG A 279 7.79 -9.69 -1.61
CA ARG A 279 8.70 -10.73 -1.13
C ARG A 279 8.07 -11.60 -0.05
N GLY A 280 7.37 -10.99 0.90
CA GLY A 280 6.63 -11.71 1.94
C GLY A 280 5.63 -12.70 1.34
N TYR A 281 4.79 -12.26 0.40
CA TYR A 281 3.77 -13.10 -0.24
C TYR A 281 4.33 -14.15 -1.21
N GLY A 282 5.63 -14.10 -1.51
CA GLY A 282 6.26 -14.96 -2.51
C GLY A 282 5.92 -14.56 -3.96
N THR A 283 5.49 -13.32 -4.18
CA THR A 283 5.34 -12.73 -5.51
C THR A 283 6.72 -12.71 -6.16
N ARG A 284 6.89 -13.34 -7.33
CA ARG A 284 8.24 -13.52 -7.93
C ARG A 284 8.62 -12.41 -8.89
N ARG A 285 7.65 -11.67 -9.42
CA ARG A 285 7.82 -10.66 -10.46
C ARG A 285 7.42 -9.30 -9.94
N PHE A 286 8.32 -8.32 -10.05
CA PHE A 286 8.04 -6.95 -9.68
C PHE A 286 8.57 -6.01 -10.76
N LEU A 287 7.69 -5.40 -11.54
CA LEU A 287 8.05 -4.43 -12.55
C LEU A 287 7.84 -3.02 -12.02
N PHE A 288 8.84 -2.15 -12.17
CA PHE A 288 8.81 -0.80 -11.65
C PHE A 288 8.96 0.24 -12.78
N ALA A 289 8.10 1.26 -12.77
CA ALA A 289 8.20 2.40 -13.67
C ALA A 289 9.17 3.46 -13.12
N SER A 290 10.38 3.51 -13.66
CA SER A 290 11.37 4.58 -13.45
C SER A 290 11.35 5.60 -14.61
N THR A 291 12.40 6.41 -14.75
CA THR A 291 12.48 7.51 -15.74
C THR A 291 13.90 7.68 -16.27
N CYS A 292 14.06 8.08 -17.53
CA CYS A 292 15.35 8.54 -18.04
C CYS A 292 15.82 9.86 -17.40
N SER A 293 14.94 10.58 -16.69
CA SER A 293 15.32 11.82 -16.00
C SER A 293 16.37 11.62 -14.88
N VAL A 294 16.65 10.37 -14.48
CA VAL A 294 17.72 10.03 -13.53
C VAL A 294 19.12 10.38 -14.05
N TYR A 295 19.29 10.46 -15.38
CA TYR A 295 20.57 10.85 -15.98
C TYR A 295 20.91 12.33 -15.80
N GLY A 296 19.92 13.19 -15.57
CA GLY A 296 20.15 14.63 -15.40
C GLY A 296 20.46 15.36 -16.70
N ALA A 297 21.65 15.97 -16.78
CA ALA A 297 22.13 16.72 -17.93
C ALA A 297 23.45 16.13 -18.43
N SER A 298 23.50 15.76 -19.71
CA SER A 298 24.64 15.13 -20.37
C SER A 298 24.56 15.30 -21.88
N GLU A 299 25.70 15.59 -22.51
CA GLU A 299 25.86 15.63 -23.97
C GLU A 299 26.17 14.24 -24.57
N LEU A 300 26.48 13.26 -23.73
CA LEU A 300 26.85 11.92 -24.16
C LEU A 300 25.59 11.06 -24.41
N LEU A 301 25.75 9.98 -25.19
CA LEU A 301 24.72 8.96 -25.32
C LEU A 301 24.69 8.11 -24.05
N MET A 302 23.59 8.22 -23.28
CA MET A 302 23.40 7.55 -22.00
C MET A 302 22.86 6.13 -22.17
N ASP A 303 23.46 5.17 -21.48
CA ASP A 303 22.98 3.80 -21.36
C ASP A 303 22.76 3.43 -19.88
N GLU A 304 22.33 2.20 -19.59
CA GLU A 304 22.04 1.77 -18.22
C GLU A 304 23.28 1.69 -17.31
N HIS A 305 24.48 1.75 -17.87
CA HIS A 305 25.76 1.77 -17.15
C HIS A 305 26.29 3.19 -16.88
N SER A 306 25.71 4.18 -17.56
CA SER A 306 26.09 5.58 -17.43
C SER A 306 25.78 6.12 -16.03
N ALA A 307 26.59 7.08 -15.58
CA ALA A 307 26.38 7.74 -14.31
C ALA A 307 25.03 8.47 -14.26
N VAL A 308 24.37 8.41 -13.11
CA VAL A 308 23.10 9.09 -12.84
C VAL A 308 23.35 10.36 -12.02
N ALA A 309 22.67 11.44 -12.38
CA ALA A 309 22.82 12.76 -11.77
C ALA A 309 21.46 13.48 -11.72
N PRO A 310 20.50 12.98 -10.91
CA PRO A 310 19.13 13.52 -10.91
C PRO A 310 19.10 15.01 -10.57
N LEU A 311 18.35 15.78 -11.36
CA LEU A 311 18.24 17.24 -11.21
C LEU A 311 16.93 17.69 -10.55
N SER A 312 16.08 16.75 -10.12
CA SER A 312 14.77 17.06 -9.54
C SER A 312 14.37 16.09 -8.43
N THR A 313 13.44 16.51 -7.59
CA THR A 313 12.82 15.65 -6.56
C THR A 313 12.21 14.40 -7.20
N TYR A 314 11.57 14.53 -8.36
CA TYR A 314 11.01 13.41 -9.10
C TYR A 314 12.10 12.40 -9.50
N ALA A 315 13.16 12.86 -10.17
CA ALA A 315 14.25 12.00 -10.60
C ALA A 315 14.97 11.33 -9.41
N GLN A 316 15.20 12.07 -8.32
CA GLN A 316 15.82 11.53 -7.11
C GLN A 316 14.97 10.41 -6.49
N THR A 317 13.66 10.61 -6.32
CA THR A 317 12.79 9.58 -5.73
C THR A 317 12.71 8.30 -6.59
N LYS A 318 12.82 8.43 -7.90
CA LYS A 318 12.89 7.28 -8.83
C LYS A 318 14.24 6.57 -8.74
N LEU A 319 15.36 7.30 -8.69
CA LEU A 319 16.68 6.71 -8.47
C LEU A 319 16.76 5.96 -7.13
N ASP A 320 16.25 6.55 -6.05
CA ASP A 320 16.19 5.90 -4.75
C ASP A 320 15.42 4.57 -4.81
N SER A 321 14.34 4.53 -5.58
CA SER A 321 13.54 3.33 -5.79
C SER A 321 14.22 2.30 -6.67
N GLU A 322 15.00 2.72 -7.68
CA GLU A 322 15.85 1.81 -8.45
C GLU A 322 16.85 1.09 -7.55
N ASN A 323 17.50 1.82 -6.63
CA ASN A 323 18.45 1.22 -5.69
C ASN A 323 17.76 0.19 -4.78
N ILE A 324 16.60 0.55 -4.21
CA ILE A 324 15.81 -0.36 -3.36
C ILE A 324 15.34 -1.60 -4.15
N LEU A 325 14.95 -1.40 -5.41
CA LEU A 325 14.51 -2.45 -6.32
C LEU A 325 15.65 -3.47 -6.59
N LEU A 326 16.84 -2.96 -6.89
CA LEU A 326 18.03 -3.79 -7.15
C LEU A 326 18.51 -4.52 -5.88
N GLU A 327 18.49 -3.86 -4.73
CA GLU A 327 18.79 -4.48 -3.42
C GLU A 327 17.81 -5.62 -3.08
N ALA A 328 16.57 -5.54 -3.53
CA ALA A 328 15.55 -6.54 -3.27
C ALA A 328 15.71 -7.80 -4.12
N ALA A 329 16.48 -7.75 -5.21
CA ALA A 329 16.66 -8.86 -6.13
C ALA A 329 17.29 -10.09 -5.44
N GLY A 330 16.84 -11.27 -5.84
CA GLY A 330 17.38 -12.52 -5.31
C GLY A 330 16.96 -13.74 -6.13
N PRO A 331 17.37 -14.95 -5.71
CA PRO A 331 17.12 -16.17 -6.49
C PRO A 331 15.64 -16.47 -6.75
N GLU A 332 14.76 -16.03 -5.85
CA GLU A 332 13.31 -16.27 -5.94
C GLU A 332 12.49 -15.00 -6.22
N PHE A 333 13.14 -13.84 -6.26
CA PHE A 333 12.51 -12.53 -6.45
C PHE A 333 13.18 -11.78 -7.59
N HIS A 334 12.43 -11.55 -8.67
CA HIS A 334 12.92 -11.04 -9.94
C HIS A 334 12.32 -9.66 -10.22
N PRO A 335 12.86 -8.61 -9.58
CA PRO A 335 12.47 -7.24 -9.88
C PRO A 335 13.09 -6.78 -11.21
N THR A 336 12.41 -5.90 -11.92
CA THR A 336 12.90 -5.27 -13.16
C THR A 336 12.40 -3.83 -13.22
N GLY A 337 13.29 -2.89 -13.55
CA GLY A 337 12.94 -1.47 -13.67
C GLY A 337 12.99 -0.98 -15.12
N PHE A 338 12.08 -0.09 -15.48
CA PHE A 338 12.08 0.59 -16.78
C PHE A 338 12.32 2.09 -16.62
N ARG A 339 13.45 2.60 -17.11
CA ARG A 339 13.71 4.03 -17.28
C ARG A 339 12.97 4.50 -18.52
N LEU A 340 11.76 5.01 -18.32
CA LEU A 340 10.87 5.45 -19.39
C LEU A 340 11.43 6.70 -20.08
N GLY A 341 11.42 6.70 -21.42
CA GLY A 341 11.45 7.92 -22.20
C GLY A 341 10.23 8.82 -21.91
N THR A 342 10.29 10.08 -22.35
CA THR A 342 9.21 11.05 -22.16
C THR A 342 7.95 10.55 -22.85
N LEU A 343 6.93 10.23 -22.06
CA LEU A 343 5.71 9.65 -22.60
C LEU A 343 4.93 10.67 -23.46
N PHE A 344 4.32 10.17 -24.52
CA PHE A 344 3.35 10.90 -25.34
C PHE A 344 2.27 9.95 -25.90
N GLY A 345 1.24 10.51 -26.55
CA GLY A 345 0.14 9.78 -27.18
C GLY A 345 -1.21 10.01 -26.51
N LEU A 346 -2.26 9.57 -27.19
CA LEU A 346 -3.63 9.62 -26.69
C LEU A 346 -3.85 8.52 -25.65
N SER A 347 -4.50 8.87 -24.53
CA SER A 347 -4.86 7.95 -23.46
C SER A 347 -6.25 8.28 -22.91
N PRO A 348 -7.05 7.28 -22.46
CA PRO A 348 -8.31 7.52 -21.76
C PRO A 348 -8.17 8.46 -20.56
N ARG A 349 -7.01 8.41 -19.87
CA ARG A 349 -6.60 9.45 -18.92
C ARG A 349 -5.56 10.31 -19.60
N MET A 350 -5.93 11.48 -20.13
CA MET A 350 -4.96 12.40 -20.73
C MET A 350 -4.11 13.14 -19.68
N ARG A 351 -2.92 13.55 -20.12
CA ARG A 351 -1.98 14.38 -19.36
C ARG A 351 -1.52 15.56 -20.19
N PHE A 352 -2.11 16.73 -19.98
CA PHE A 352 -1.76 17.92 -20.74
C PHE A 352 -0.59 18.71 -20.14
N ASP A 353 -0.02 18.20 -19.03
CA ASP A 353 1.22 18.64 -18.43
C ASP A 353 2.48 18.03 -19.08
N LEU A 354 2.34 17.13 -20.05
CA LEU A 354 3.45 16.55 -20.82
C LEU A 354 3.84 17.44 -22.00
N VAL A 355 5.14 17.57 -22.29
CA VAL A 355 5.67 18.55 -23.26
C VAL A 355 5.00 18.48 -24.65
N VAL A 356 4.88 17.30 -25.25
CA VAL A 356 4.24 17.13 -26.56
C VAL A 356 2.78 17.56 -26.51
N HIS A 357 2.05 17.19 -25.45
CA HIS A 357 0.63 17.44 -25.33
C HIS A 357 0.34 18.92 -25.07
N LEU A 358 1.12 19.54 -24.19
CA LEU A 358 1.04 20.96 -23.86
C LEU A 358 1.29 21.81 -25.11
N LEU A 359 2.30 21.47 -25.91
CA LEU A 359 2.62 22.20 -27.13
C LEU A 359 1.51 22.04 -28.18
N ILE A 360 0.91 20.85 -28.34
CA ILE A 360 -0.25 20.66 -29.23
C ILE A 360 -1.43 21.53 -28.80
N ILE A 361 -1.76 21.55 -27.51
CA ILE A 361 -2.88 22.39 -27.02
C ILE A 361 -2.60 23.86 -27.31
N ARG A 362 -1.42 24.37 -26.95
CA ARG A 362 -1.07 25.78 -27.20
C ARG A 362 -1.10 26.13 -28.68
N ALA A 363 -0.64 25.23 -29.54
CA ALA A 363 -0.74 25.42 -30.98
C ALA A 363 -2.20 25.57 -31.43
N ILE A 364 -3.11 24.74 -30.93
CA ILE A 364 -4.53 24.76 -31.28
C ILE A 364 -5.25 25.97 -30.68
N THR A 365 -5.02 26.28 -29.40
CA THR A 365 -5.80 27.28 -28.66
C THR A 365 -5.24 28.70 -28.79
N GLU A 366 -3.92 28.85 -28.91
CA GLU A 366 -3.25 30.15 -28.94
C GLU A 366 -2.70 30.51 -30.33
N GLY A 367 -2.65 29.54 -31.27
CA GLY A 367 -2.02 29.73 -32.58
C GLY A 367 -0.50 29.94 -32.51
N LYS A 368 0.11 29.75 -31.34
CA LYS A 368 1.54 29.95 -31.10
C LYS A 368 2.09 28.92 -30.12
N VAL A 369 3.35 28.56 -30.29
CA VAL A 369 4.09 27.68 -29.39
C VAL A 369 5.47 28.24 -29.11
N THR A 370 5.93 28.13 -27.86
CA THR A 370 7.29 28.49 -27.46
C THR A 370 8.08 27.23 -27.19
N ILE A 371 9.15 27.02 -27.95
CA ILE A 371 10.12 25.96 -27.73
C ILE A 371 11.26 26.54 -26.89
N PHE A 372 11.38 26.06 -25.66
CA PHE A 372 12.47 26.41 -24.76
C PHE A 372 13.69 25.52 -25.01
N ASN A 373 14.89 26.10 -25.07
CA ASN A 373 16.16 25.37 -25.23
C ASN A 373 16.11 24.32 -26.36
N GLY A 374 15.77 24.75 -27.58
CA GLY A 374 15.41 23.87 -28.69
C GLY A 374 16.44 22.77 -29.04
N HIS A 375 17.71 22.97 -28.71
CA HIS A 375 18.80 22.02 -28.98
C HIS A 375 18.86 20.83 -28.01
N GLN A 376 18.08 20.85 -26.92
CA GLN A 376 18.10 19.79 -25.91
C GLN A 376 17.48 18.49 -26.41
N TRP A 377 18.17 17.39 -26.14
CA TRP A 377 17.72 16.03 -26.42
C TRP A 377 16.76 15.52 -25.36
N ARG A 378 15.72 14.83 -25.85
CA ARG A 378 14.81 14.03 -25.05
C ARG A 378 14.48 12.73 -25.80
N PRO A 379 14.53 11.57 -25.15
CA PRO A 379 13.87 10.38 -25.68
C PRO A 379 12.37 10.51 -25.51
N PHE A 380 11.62 10.13 -26.54
CA PHE A 380 10.17 10.04 -26.51
C PHE A 380 9.70 8.58 -26.60
N LEU A 381 8.60 8.27 -25.93
CA LEU A 381 8.02 6.94 -25.91
C LEU A 381 6.49 7.01 -25.98
N HIS A 382 5.89 6.35 -26.96
CA HIS A 382 4.44 6.31 -27.05
C HIS A 382 3.86 5.49 -25.91
N VAL A 383 2.78 5.97 -25.26
CA VAL A 383 2.20 5.34 -24.07
C VAL A 383 1.72 3.90 -24.31
N ARG A 384 1.21 3.60 -25.52
CA ARG A 384 0.82 2.22 -25.89
C ARG A 384 2.03 1.29 -25.99
N ASP A 385 3.16 1.81 -26.48
CA ASP A 385 4.41 1.05 -26.57
C ASP A 385 5.04 0.84 -25.20
N ALA A 386 4.97 1.84 -24.31
CA ALA A 386 5.34 1.68 -22.92
C ALA A 386 4.55 0.53 -22.26
N ALA A 387 3.22 0.53 -22.38
CA ALA A 387 2.37 -0.53 -21.84
C ALA A 387 2.74 -1.92 -22.41
N ARG A 388 2.99 -2.00 -23.72
CA ARG A 388 3.40 -3.24 -24.39
C ARG A 388 4.71 -3.79 -23.84
N ALA A 389 5.68 -2.93 -23.50
CA ALA A 389 6.94 -3.37 -22.93
C ALA A 389 6.76 -4.03 -21.56
N PHE A 390 5.87 -3.51 -20.70
CA PHE A 390 5.55 -4.15 -19.42
C PHE A 390 4.95 -5.54 -19.61
N VAL A 391 4.02 -5.70 -20.56
CA VAL A 391 3.44 -7.01 -20.90
C VAL A 391 4.51 -7.97 -21.42
N GLN A 392 5.35 -7.52 -22.35
CA GLN A 392 6.45 -8.30 -22.91
C GLN A 392 7.49 -8.71 -21.86
N CYS A 393 7.73 -7.86 -20.86
CA CYS A 393 8.61 -8.16 -19.74
C CYS A 393 8.03 -9.22 -18.80
N LEU A 394 6.70 -9.23 -18.60
CA LEU A 394 6.05 -10.28 -17.83
C LEU A 394 6.14 -11.64 -18.53
N ASP A 395 6.02 -11.65 -19.85
CA ASP A 395 6.17 -12.85 -20.69
C ASP A 395 7.62 -13.36 -20.74
N ALA A 396 8.60 -12.49 -20.46
CA ALA A 396 10.00 -12.82 -20.53
C ALA A 396 10.43 -13.83 -19.43
N LYS A 397 11.40 -14.66 -19.81
CA LYS A 397 12.05 -15.58 -18.88
C LYS A 397 12.77 -14.80 -17.76
N PRO A 398 12.73 -15.28 -16.49
CA PRO A 398 13.35 -14.58 -15.37
C PRO A 398 14.80 -14.18 -15.62
N GLU A 399 15.56 -15.08 -16.24
CA GLU A 399 17.00 -14.96 -16.45
C GLU A 399 17.36 -13.81 -17.37
N VAL A 400 16.40 -13.33 -18.18
CA VAL A 400 16.59 -12.22 -19.11
C VAL A 400 16.39 -10.87 -18.43
N VAL A 401 15.54 -10.78 -17.39
CA VAL A 401 15.04 -9.51 -16.85
C VAL A 401 15.28 -9.32 -15.34
N SER A 402 15.63 -10.37 -14.62
CA SER A 402 15.76 -10.35 -13.16
C SER A 402 16.93 -9.47 -12.71
N GLY A 403 16.65 -8.51 -11.83
CA GLY A 403 17.67 -7.60 -11.29
C GLY A 403 18.18 -6.59 -12.31
N GLU A 404 17.43 -6.35 -13.39
CA GLU A 404 17.85 -5.48 -14.48
C GLU A 404 17.09 -4.15 -14.47
N LEU A 405 17.81 -3.09 -14.85
CA LEU A 405 17.22 -1.84 -15.32
C LEU A 405 17.33 -1.79 -16.84
N PHE A 406 16.28 -1.32 -17.50
CA PHE A 406 16.25 -1.09 -18.94
C PHE A 406 15.81 0.34 -19.25
N ASN A 407 16.53 1.02 -20.11
CA ASN A 407 16.03 2.16 -20.83
C ASN A 407 14.90 1.69 -21.74
N LEU A 408 13.72 2.29 -21.60
CA LEU A 408 12.53 1.91 -22.33
C LEU A 408 12.18 3.02 -23.32
N GLY A 409 12.33 2.70 -24.61
CA GLY A 409 12.21 3.63 -25.73
C GLY A 409 12.75 3.02 -27.02
N ASP A 410 13.13 3.86 -27.97
CA ASP A 410 13.71 3.48 -29.26
C ASP A 410 14.70 4.57 -29.68
N ASP A 411 15.86 4.18 -30.21
CA ASP A 411 16.93 5.12 -30.57
C ASP A 411 16.46 6.18 -31.56
N ARG A 412 15.51 5.81 -32.43
CA ARG A 412 14.88 6.68 -33.45
C ARG A 412 13.99 7.77 -32.86
N LEU A 413 13.59 7.63 -31.59
CA LEU A 413 12.71 8.57 -30.89
C LEU A 413 13.50 9.48 -29.92
N ASN A 414 14.83 9.50 -30.01
CA ASN A 414 15.61 10.60 -29.47
C ASN A 414 15.40 11.81 -30.37
N HIS A 415 14.73 12.84 -29.85
CA HIS A 415 14.46 14.07 -30.58
C HIS A 415 14.98 15.29 -29.83
N GLN A 416 15.36 16.31 -30.59
CA GLN A 416 15.53 17.64 -30.03
C GLN A 416 14.16 18.32 -29.85
N LEU A 417 14.05 19.23 -28.88
CA LEU A 417 12.80 19.97 -28.67
C LEU A 417 12.43 20.84 -29.89
N SER A 418 13.41 21.32 -30.66
CA SER A 418 13.21 22.02 -31.94
C SER A 418 12.44 21.18 -32.96
N GLU A 419 12.74 19.88 -33.07
CA GLU A 419 12.11 18.96 -34.02
C GLU A 419 10.62 18.77 -33.72
N ILE A 420 10.22 18.90 -32.45
CA ILE A 420 8.81 18.90 -32.03
C ILE A 420 8.09 20.14 -32.57
N GLY A 421 8.72 21.31 -32.45
CA GLY A 421 8.19 22.56 -33.00
C GLY A 421 7.99 22.49 -34.52
N GLU A 422 8.94 21.88 -35.23
CA GLU A 422 8.85 21.67 -36.68
C GLU A 422 7.76 20.65 -37.04
N ALA A 423 7.63 19.57 -36.27
CA ALA A 423 6.55 18.60 -36.45
C ALA A 423 5.17 19.24 -36.20
N LEU A 424 5.06 20.15 -35.23
CA LEU A 424 3.84 20.94 -34.98
C LEU A 424 3.52 21.87 -36.13
N ALA A 425 4.50 22.59 -36.66
CA ALA A 425 4.30 23.49 -37.80
C ALA A 425 3.81 22.76 -39.06
N ARG A 426 4.25 21.51 -39.26
CA ARG A 426 3.74 20.64 -40.32
C ARG A 426 2.32 20.12 -40.04
N LEU A 427 2.02 19.79 -38.78
CA LEU A 427 0.73 19.23 -38.37
C LEU A 427 -0.39 20.29 -38.35
N ILE A 428 -0.07 21.53 -37.96
CA ILE A 428 -1.01 22.64 -37.78
C ILE A 428 -0.52 23.83 -38.62
N PRO A 429 -0.92 23.92 -39.90
CA PRO A 429 -0.54 25.03 -40.76
C PRO A 429 -0.93 26.39 -40.16
N GLY A 430 0.02 27.32 -40.11
CA GLY A 430 -0.20 28.67 -39.60
C GLY A 430 0.15 28.89 -38.13
N VAL A 431 0.57 27.85 -37.38
CA VAL A 431 1.05 28.02 -36.01
C VAL A 431 2.39 28.79 -35.98
N GLN A 432 2.51 29.78 -35.10
CA GLN A 432 3.76 30.51 -34.87
C GLN A 432 4.67 29.73 -33.90
N VAL A 433 5.84 29.31 -34.35
CA VAL A 433 6.84 28.64 -33.50
C VAL A 433 7.92 29.64 -33.07
N LEU A 434 7.88 30.01 -31.79
CA LEU A 434 8.88 30.87 -31.15
C LEU A 434 9.96 30.01 -30.47
N ARG A 435 11.22 30.46 -30.53
CA ARG A 435 12.35 29.80 -29.86
C ARG A 435 12.90 30.74 -28.79
N VAL A 436 13.04 30.23 -27.57
CA VAL A 436 13.49 31.00 -26.40
C VAL A 436 14.45 30.11 -25.60
N ASP A 437 15.44 30.71 -24.95
CA ASP A 437 16.31 29.97 -24.01
C ASP A 437 15.88 30.23 -22.56
N ASN A 438 16.05 29.23 -21.68
CA ASN A 438 15.76 29.34 -20.25
C ASN A 438 16.73 28.49 -19.40
N ASP A 439 16.59 28.57 -18.07
CA ASP A 439 17.48 27.91 -17.12
C ASP A 439 17.24 26.39 -16.93
N ASP A 440 16.38 25.74 -17.74
CA ASP A 440 16.19 24.29 -17.66
C ASP A 440 17.42 23.58 -18.19
N ALA A 441 18.25 23.03 -17.31
CA ALA A 441 19.51 22.38 -17.68
C ALA A 441 19.37 20.95 -18.23
N ARG A 442 18.18 20.35 -18.19
CA ARG A 442 18.02 18.93 -18.55
C ARG A 442 18.37 18.72 -20.03
N ASN A 443 19.28 17.81 -20.32
CA ASN A 443 19.65 17.41 -21.69
C ASN A 443 20.12 15.95 -21.64
N TYR A 444 19.47 15.04 -22.36
CA TYR A 444 19.94 13.65 -22.40
C TYR A 444 19.45 12.92 -23.65
N ARG A 445 20.39 12.24 -24.30
CA ARG A 445 20.13 11.29 -25.37
C ARG A 445 20.39 9.88 -24.84
N VAL A 446 19.54 8.92 -25.16
CA VAL A 446 19.55 7.60 -24.53
C VAL A 446 19.69 6.49 -25.56
N SER A 447 20.55 5.51 -25.26
CA SER A 447 20.63 4.23 -25.97
C SER A 447 19.57 3.27 -25.44
N PHE A 448 18.85 2.64 -26.37
CA PHE A 448 17.85 1.61 -26.11
C PHE A 448 18.32 0.24 -26.61
N GLU A 449 19.62 0.07 -26.81
CA GLU A 449 20.20 -1.17 -27.31
C GLU A 449 19.92 -2.37 -26.38
N LYS A 450 20.03 -2.19 -25.06
CA LYS A 450 19.84 -3.26 -24.08
C LYS A 450 18.44 -3.87 -24.14
N ILE A 451 17.39 -3.04 -24.17
CA ILE A 451 16.01 -3.54 -24.24
C ILE A 451 15.72 -4.20 -25.60
N ARG A 452 16.27 -3.64 -26.70
CA ARG A 452 16.16 -4.21 -28.04
C ARG A 452 16.82 -5.59 -28.12
N THR A 453 18.02 -5.74 -27.59
CA THR A 453 18.80 -6.99 -27.67
C THR A 453 18.29 -8.06 -26.71
N ARG A 454 17.95 -7.69 -25.46
CA ARG A 454 17.54 -8.64 -24.42
C ARG A 454 16.08 -9.05 -24.53
N LEU A 455 15.19 -8.10 -24.85
CA LEU A 455 13.74 -8.36 -24.95
C LEU A 455 13.23 -8.42 -26.38
N GLY A 456 13.98 -7.96 -27.39
CA GLY A 456 13.44 -7.83 -28.75
C GLY A 456 12.45 -6.67 -28.88
N PHE A 457 12.45 -5.72 -27.93
CA PHE A 457 11.50 -4.61 -27.93
C PHE A 457 11.95 -3.50 -28.89
N THR A 458 10.99 -2.99 -29.66
CA THR A 458 11.13 -1.81 -30.54
C THR A 458 9.81 -1.05 -30.52
N CYS A 459 9.84 0.28 -30.63
CA CYS A 459 8.61 1.08 -30.66
C CYS A 459 7.90 0.95 -32.02
N ARG A 460 6.56 0.94 -31.99
CA ARG A 460 5.73 0.87 -33.19
C ARG A 460 5.31 2.26 -33.65
N ALA A 461 4.97 3.14 -32.71
CA ALA A 461 4.50 4.48 -33.04
C ALA A 461 5.67 5.45 -33.22
N THR A 462 5.54 6.33 -34.20
CA THR A 462 6.41 7.50 -34.39
C THR A 462 5.92 8.70 -33.59
N LEU A 463 6.79 9.69 -33.39
CA LEU A 463 6.40 10.96 -32.77
C LEU A 463 5.28 11.65 -33.56
N ALA A 464 5.40 11.69 -34.89
CA ALA A 464 4.41 12.33 -35.77
C ALA A 464 3.02 11.67 -35.69
N GLU A 465 2.95 10.34 -35.68
CA GLU A 465 1.68 9.60 -35.52
C GLU A 465 1.02 9.88 -34.17
N GLY A 466 1.80 9.84 -33.08
CA GLY A 466 1.27 10.14 -31.75
C GLY A 466 0.80 11.59 -31.60
N MET A 467 1.50 12.55 -32.21
CA MET A 467 1.05 13.94 -32.26
C MET A 467 -0.25 14.09 -33.07
N LYS A 468 -0.35 13.39 -34.20
CA LYS A 468 -1.54 13.41 -35.06
C LYS A 468 -2.77 12.87 -34.33
N GLU A 469 -2.67 11.74 -33.62
CA GLU A 469 -3.84 11.18 -32.91
C GLU A 469 -4.35 12.09 -31.78
N ILE A 470 -3.44 12.81 -31.10
CA ILE A 470 -3.84 13.80 -30.08
C ILE A 470 -4.54 14.98 -30.74
N HIS A 471 -3.97 15.52 -31.82
CA HIS A 471 -4.56 16.62 -32.56
C HIS A 471 -5.95 16.28 -33.09
N GLU A 472 -6.13 15.09 -33.68
CA GLU A 472 -7.43 14.61 -34.16
C GLU A 472 -8.45 14.45 -33.01
N ALA A 473 -8.03 13.91 -31.86
CA ALA A 473 -8.92 13.77 -30.71
C ALA A 473 -9.39 15.12 -30.15
N ILE A 474 -8.49 16.12 -30.12
CA ILE A 474 -8.81 17.47 -29.66
C ILE A 474 -9.75 18.18 -30.65
N THR A 475 -9.41 18.15 -31.95
CA THR A 475 -10.20 18.82 -33.00
C THR A 475 -11.58 18.20 -33.23
N ALA A 476 -11.73 16.89 -33.00
CA ALA A 476 -13.03 16.22 -32.99
C ALA A 476 -13.92 16.61 -31.79
N GLY A 477 -13.39 17.37 -30.82
CA GLY A 477 -14.13 17.82 -29.64
C GLY A 477 -14.38 16.72 -28.62
N HIS A 478 -13.61 15.62 -28.67
CA HIS A 478 -13.63 14.55 -27.66
C HIS A 478 -13.07 15.05 -26.31
N ILE A 479 -12.24 16.09 -26.32
CA ILE A 479 -11.68 16.72 -25.13
C ILE A 479 -11.84 18.23 -25.27
N ARG A 480 -12.56 18.86 -24.33
CA ARG A 480 -12.94 20.27 -24.42
C ARG A 480 -12.34 21.16 -23.33
N ASP A 481 -12.06 20.61 -22.15
CA ASP A 481 -11.59 21.39 -20.99
C ASP A 481 -10.21 20.94 -20.50
N PHE A 482 -9.17 21.43 -21.19
CA PHE A 482 -7.78 21.00 -20.99
C PHE A 482 -7.16 21.48 -19.67
N GLY A 483 -7.72 22.53 -19.05
CA GLY A 483 -7.17 23.17 -17.85
C GLY A 483 -7.60 22.51 -16.54
N THR A 484 -8.50 21.53 -16.60
CA THR A 484 -9.04 20.85 -15.42
C THR A 484 -8.00 20.01 -14.69
N ALA A 485 -8.16 19.91 -13.36
CA ALA A 485 -7.25 19.15 -12.51
C ALA A 485 -7.12 17.65 -12.89
N GLN A 486 -8.13 17.09 -13.56
CA GLN A 486 -8.11 15.71 -14.07
C GLN A 486 -6.97 15.45 -15.08
N PHE A 487 -6.57 16.46 -15.85
CA PHE A 487 -5.55 16.34 -16.90
C PHE A 487 -4.19 16.92 -16.52
N ASN A 488 -4.05 17.44 -15.30
CA ASN A 488 -2.82 18.09 -14.84
C ASN A 488 -2.40 17.52 -13.48
N ASN A 489 -1.25 16.86 -13.44
CA ASN A 489 -0.75 16.23 -12.22
C ASN A 489 -0.49 17.23 -11.08
N LEU A 490 0.03 18.42 -11.37
CA LEU A 490 0.28 19.44 -10.34
C LEU A 490 -1.03 19.90 -9.70
N ALA A 491 -2.04 20.20 -10.51
CA ALA A 491 -3.36 20.56 -10.02
C ALA A 491 -4.00 19.40 -9.21
N GLY A 492 -3.82 18.15 -9.66
CA GLY A 492 -4.24 16.96 -8.93
C GLY A 492 -3.58 16.83 -7.56
N VAL A 493 -2.26 17.04 -7.47
CA VAL A 493 -1.52 17.01 -6.19
C VAL A 493 -1.97 18.12 -5.25
N ARG A 494 -2.23 19.33 -5.76
CA ARG A 494 -2.79 20.44 -4.97
C ARG A 494 -4.15 20.11 -4.40
N ALA A 495 -5.06 19.63 -5.25
CA ALA A 495 -6.40 19.21 -4.83
C ALA A 495 -6.33 18.09 -3.79
N PHE A 496 -5.45 17.11 -4.00
CA PHE A 496 -5.25 16.02 -3.06
C PHE A 496 -4.68 16.48 -1.72
N SER A 497 -3.68 17.37 -1.74
CA SER A 497 -3.05 17.91 -0.53
C SER A 497 -4.00 18.80 0.27
N ALA A 498 -4.92 19.50 -0.40
CA ALA A 498 -5.93 20.33 0.23
C ALA A 498 -7.11 19.53 0.81
N ALA A 499 -7.44 18.37 0.22
CA ALA A 499 -8.45 17.46 0.75
C ALA A 499 -7.94 16.75 2.02
N ALA A 500 -8.83 16.45 2.97
CA ALA A 500 -8.52 15.81 4.26
C ALA A 500 -7.86 14.40 4.20
N GLY A 501 -7.45 13.94 3.01
CA GLY A 501 -6.61 12.74 2.76
C GLY A 501 -5.12 12.92 3.09
N ALA A 502 -4.73 14.11 3.58
CA ALA A 502 -3.44 14.37 4.22
C ALA A 502 -3.33 13.85 5.67
N ALA A 503 -4.37 13.16 6.18
CA ALA A 503 -4.28 12.45 7.46
C ALA A 503 -3.08 11.50 7.47
N PRO A 504 -2.39 11.29 8.61
CA PRO A 504 -1.14 10.57 8.62
C PRO A 504 -1.37 9.15 8.12
N SER A 505 -0.75 8.85 6.99
CA SER A 505 -0.72 7.53 6.39
C SER A 505 -0.17 6.51 7.40
N SER A 506 -0.40 5.22 7.12
CA SER A 506 0.19 4.17 7.94
C SER A 506 1.73 4.30 8.02
N LEU A 507 2.37 4.72 6.91
CA LEU A 507 3.80 5.02 6.83
C LEU A 507 4.20 6.22 7.69
N GLY A 508 3.48 7.33 7.59
CA GLY A 508 3.73 8.54 8.39
C GLY A 508 3.58 8.29 9.89
N LYS A 509 2.59 7.47 10.28
CA LYS A 509 2.44 7.00 11.67
C LYS A 509 3.61 6.13 12.12
N LEU A 510 4.08 5.21 11.27
CA LEU A 510 5.24 4.36 11.58
C LEU A 510 6.52 5.17 11.74
N VAL A 511 6.76 6.15 10.86
CA VAL A 511 7.91 7.07 10.95
C VAL A 511 7.80 7.95 12.20
N ALA A 512 6.62 8.49 12.52
CA ALA A 512 6.41 9.26 13.73
C ALA A 512 6.64 8.44 15.00
N LEU A 513 6.20 7.17 15.02
CA LEU A 513 6.46 6.23 16.11
C LEU A 513 7.96 5.94 16.25
N ALA A 514 8.67 5.72 15.14
CA ALA A 514 10.12 5.51 15.15
C ALA A 514 10.92 6.77 15.57
N GLY A 515 10.47 7.96 15.17
CA GLY A 515 11.09 9.25 15.50
C GLY A 515 10.80 9.75 16.91
N SER A 516 9.77 9.23 17.58
CA SER A 516 9.45 9.54 18.99
C SER A 516 10.44 8.92 19.99
N GLY A 517 11.37 8.08 19.52
CA GLY A 517 12.50 7.55 20.29
C GLY A 517 13.75 8.44 20.25
N LYS A 518 13.63 9.77 20.31
CA LYS A 518 14.81 10.65 20.42
C LYS A 518 15.34 10.66 21.85
N SER A 519 16.51 10.04 22.01
CA SER A 519 17.69 10.59 22.68
C SER A 519 17.41 11.70 23.70
N SER A 520 17.52 11.35 24.99
CA SER A 520 17.84 12.30 26.05
C SER A 520 19.07 13.12 25.63
N PRO A 521 19.07 14.45 25.76
CA PRO A 521 20.30 15.22 25.62
C PRO A 521 21.15 14.90 26.85
N ALA A 522 22.27 14.23 26.66
CA ALA A 522 23.31 14.17 27.67
C ALA A 522 24.29 15.31 27.40
N ALA A 523 24.47 16.13 28.43
CA ALA A 523 25.48 17.17 28.58
C ALA A 523 26.90 16.63 28.46
#